data_AF-A0AAJ1D382-F1
#
_entry.id   AF-A0AAJ1D382-F1
#
_cell.length_a   1.000
_cell.length_b   1.000
_cell.length_c   1.000
_cell.angle_alpha   90.00
_cell.angle_beta   90.00
_cell.angle_gamma   90.00
#
_symmetry.space_group_name_H-M   'P 1'
#
loop_
_entity.id
_entity.type
_entity.pdbx_description
1 polymer ?
#
loop_
_entity_poly.entity_id
_entity_poly.type
_entity_poly.pdbx_seq_one_letter_code
_entity_poly.pdbx_strand_id
1 'polypeptide(L)' 'MKLEDRTAELLEQRGLWHRAARRWLTVMDATVDDAMREIIARRREHCLSMATNLPPDGHRAESRRLYKARQRYNEGY' A
#
# COMPACT_ATOMS: atom_id res chain seq x y z
N MET A 1 18.03 -18.51 5.48
CA MET A 1 17.93 -17.05 5.26
C MET A 1 16.45 -16.71 5.22
N LYS A 2 15.95 -15.93 6.19
CA LYS A 2 14.50 -15.72 6.37
C LYS A 2 14.10 -14.34 5.86
N LEU A 3 13.03 -14.28 5.09
CA LEU A 3 12.45 -13.06 4.58
C LEU A 3 11.48 -12.46 5.63
N GLU A 4 12.03 -11.81 6.66
CA GLU A 4 11.27 -11.25 7.79
C GLU A 4 11.38 -9.70 7.81
N ASP A 5 10.66 -9.00 6.92
CA ASP A 5 10.39 -7.55 7.13
C ASP A 5 9.16 -7.39 8.01
N ARG A 6 9.39 -7.29 9.32
CA ARG A 6 8.34 -7.11 10.33
C ARG A 6 7.40 -5.94 10.01
N THR A 7 7.91 -4.90 9.33
CA THR A 7 7.10 -3.74 8.96
C THR A 7 6.09 -4.10 7.88
N ALA A 8 6.52 -4.82 6.84
CA ALA A 8 5.64 -5.29 5.78
C ALA A 8 4.56 -6.23 6.32
N GLU A 9 4.93 -7.17 7.20
CA GLU A 9 3.98 -8.11 7.80
C GLU A 9 2.96 -7.41 8.70
N LEU A 10 3.38 -6.41 9.48
CA LEU A 10 2.45 -5.58 10.27
C LEU A 10 1.50 -4.77 9.38
N LEU A 11 1.95 -4.33 8.21
CA LEU A 11 1.09 -3.61 7.25
C LEU A 11 0.09 -4.56 6.58
N GLU A 12 0.48 -5.79 6.28
CA GLU A 12 -0.42 -6.85 5.79
C GLU A 12 -1.49 -7.17 6.83
N GLN A 13 -1.11 -7.38 8.10
CA GLN A 13 -2.05 -7.65 9.19
C GLN A 13 -3.03 -6.49 9.45
N ARG A 14 -2.58 -5.25 9.23
CA ARG A 14 -3.43 -4.05 9.36
C ARG A 14 -4.32 -3.80 8.15
N GLY A 15 -4.25 -4.64 7.10
CA GLY A 15 -4.99 -4.43 5.85
C GLY A 15 -4.52 -3.20 5.06
N LEU A 16 -3.34 -2.66 5.36
CA LEU A 16 -2.75 -1.52 4.66
C LEU A 16 -2.00 -1.99 3.41
N TRP A 17 -2.72 -2.68 2.53
CA TRP A 17 -2.18 -3.45 1.41
C TRP A 17 -1.31 -2.64 0.45
N HIS A 18 -1.68 -1.40 0.11
CA HIS A 18 -0.84 -0.52 -0.73
C HIS A 18 0.48 -0.14 -0.05
N ARG A 19 0.47 0.09 1.27
CA ARG A 19 1.69 0.41 2.02
C ARG A 19 2.58 -0.82 2.15
N ALA A 20 1.97 -1.99 2.40
CA ALA A 20 2.67 -3.27 2.42
C ALA A 20 3.36 -3.54 1.08
N ALA A 21 2.65 -3.41 -0.05
CA ALA A 21 3.21 -3.60 -1.39
C ALA A 21 4.40 -2.68 -1.69
N ARG A 22 4.34 -1.41 -1.25
CA ARG A 22 5.46 -0.46 -1.40
C ARG A 22 6.64 -0.83 -0.52
N ARG A 23 6.40 -1.31 0.70
CA ARG A 23 7.45 -1.80 1.59
C ARG A 23 8.14 -3.03 1.02
N TRP A 24 7.38 -3.98 0.48
CA TRP A 24 7.91 -5.15 -0.22
C TRP A 24 8.79 -4.78 -1.41
N LEU A 25 8.47 -3.72 -2.16
CA LEU A 25 9.34 -3.22 -3.23
C LEU A 25 10.70 -2.72 -2.71
N THR A 26 10.71 -1.98 -1.60
CA THR A 26 11.97 -1.53 -0.96
C THR A 26 12.78 -2.70 -0.42
N VAL A 27 12.14 -3.72 0.14
CA VAL A 27 12.81 -4.95 0.58
C VAL A 27 13.42 -5.68 -0.61
N MET A 28 12.68 -5.79 -1.72
CA MET A 28 13.14 -6.42 -2.97
C MET A 28 14.42 -5.78 -3.51
N ASP A 29 14.48 -4.45 -3.54
CA ASP A 29 15.62 -3.66 -4.02
C ASP A 29 16.89 -3.90 -3.17
N ALA A 30 16.71 -4.09 -1.86
CA ALA A 30 17.80 -4.42 -0.94
C ALA A 30 18.24 -5.89 -0.98
N THR A 31 17.43 -6.79 -1.53
CA THR A 31 17.76 -8.23 -1.66
C THR A 31 18.61 -8.49 -2.89
N VAL A 32 19.76 -9.15 -2.66
CA VAL A 32 20.68 -9.58 -3.73
C VAL A 32 20.33 -10.98 -4.24
N ASP A 33 19.66 -11.79 -3.41
CA ASP A 33 19.27 -13.17 -3.72
C ASP A 33 18.04 -13.22 -4.62
N ASP A 34 18.18 -13.87 -5.78
CA ASP A 34 17.14 -13.90 -6.81
C ASP A 34 15.93 -14.75 -6.41
N ALA A 35 16.16 -15.85 -5.67
CA ALA A 35 15.08 -16.67 -5.15
C ALA A 35 14.23 -15.90 -4.12
N MET A 36 14.87 -15.07 -3.27
CA MET A 36 14.14 -14.17 -2.38
C MET A 36 13.39 -13.07 -3.14
N ARG A 37 13.99 -12.51 -4.19
CA ARG A 37 13.29 -11.52 -5.03
C ARG A 37 12.01 -12.08 -5.63
N GLU A 38 12.02 -13.34 -6.08
CA GLU A 38 10.80 -13.99 -6.58
C GLU A 38 9.73 -14.15 -5.49
N ILE A 39 10.12 -14.57 -4.28
CA ILE A 39 9.20 -14.69 -3.14
C ILE A 39 8.59 -13.33 -2.79
N ILE A 40 9.40 -12.27 -2.73
CA ILE A 40 8.95 -10.91 -2.46
C ILE A 40 8.02 -10.42 -3.57
N ALA A 41 8.31 -10.75 -4.83
CA ALA A 41 7.47 -10.37 -5.97
C ALA A 41 6.07 -10.97 -5.86
N ARG A 42 5.97 -12.27 -5.55
CA ARG A 42 4.68 -12.94 -5.33
C ARG A 42 3.91 -12.34 -4.14
N ARG A 43 4.60 -12.05 -3.02
CA ARG A 43 3.99 -11.38 -1.85
C ARG A 43 3.48 -9.98 -2.17
N ARG A 44 4.26 -9.21 -2.94
CA ARG A 44 3.86 -7.88 -3.41
C ARG A 44 2.65 -7.95 -4.33
N GLU A 45 2.59 -8.91 -5.24
CA GLU A 45 1.44 -9.12 -6.13
C GLU A 45 0.17 -9.45 -5.32
N HIS A 46 0.29 -10.33 -4.32
CA HIS A 46 -0.81 -10.62 -3.40
C HIS A 46 -1.31 -9.35 -2.69
N CYS A 47 -0.40 -8.53 -2.14
CA CYS A 47 -0.78 -7.25 -1.54
C CYS A 47 -1.53 -6.34 -2.54
N LEU A 48 -1.08 -6.26 -3.79
CA LEU A 48 -1.75 -5.43 -4.80
C LEU A 48 -3.13 -5.98 -5.20
N SER A 49 -3.26 -7.31 -5.29
CA SER A 49 -4.55 -7.97 -5.52
C SER A 49 -5.53 -7.69 -4.38
N MET A 50 -5.08 -7.82 -3.12
CA MET A 50 -5.90 -7.49 -1.95
C MET A 50 -6.27 -6.01 -1.90
N ALA A 51 -5.35 -5.12 -2.28
CA ALA A 51 -5.62 -3.69 -2.37
C ALA A 51 -6.67 -3.35 -3.45
N THR A 52 -6.69 -4.09 -4.55
CA THR A 52 -7.63 -3.90 -5.67
C THR A 52 -9.00 -4.49 -5.38
N ASN A 53 -9.05 -5.61 -4.65
CA ASN A 53 -10.28 -6.25 -4.20
C ASN A 53 -10.92 -5.53 -3.00
N LEU A 54 -10.15 -4.73 -2.25
CA LEU A 54 -10.75 -3.74 -1.36
C LEU A 54 -11.38 -2.63 -2.19
N PRO A 55 -12.63 -2.21 -1.90
CA PRO A 55 -13.20 -1.04 -2.55
C PRO A 55 -12.20 0.11 -2.43
N PRO A 56 -11.89 0.83 -3.53
CA PRO A 56 -10.86 1.86 -3.55
C PRO A 56 -11.23 2.87 -2.49
N ASP A 57 -10.51 2.81 -1.37
CA ASP A 57 -10.55 3.69 -0.21
C ASP A 57 -11.65 4.75 -0.37
N GLY A 58 -12.90 4.39 -0.03
CA GLY A 58 -14.02 5.33 -0.10
C GLY A 58 -13.68 6.62 0.64
N HIS A 59 -12.84 6.49 1.68
CA HIS A 59 -12.17 7.55 2.40
C HIS A 59 -11.34 8.51 1.54
N ARG A 60 -10.57 8.06 0.54
CA ARG A 60 -9.78 8.94 -0.33
C ARG A 60 -10.66 9.71 -1.31
N ALA A 61 -11.73 9.10 -1.82
CA ALA A 61 -12.71 9.79 -2.66
C ALA A 61 -13.50 10.81 -1.83
N GLU A 62 -13.98 10.41 -0.65
CA GLU A 62 -14.69 11.24 0.33
C GLU A 62 -13.82 12.40 0.82
N SER A 63 -12.58 12.13 1.26
CA SER A 63 -11.65 13.17 1.74
C SER A 63 -11.32 14.18 0.64
N ARG A 64 -11.19 13.72 -0.62
CA ARG A 64 -10.97 14.60 -1.77
C ARG A 64 -12.22 15.43 -2.10
N ARG A 65 -13.42 14.85 -1.94
CA ARG A 65 -14.70 15.58 -2.07
C ARG A 65 -14.84 16.62 -0.97
N LEU A 66 -14.60 16.27 0.28
CA LEU A 66 -14.66 17.16 1.44
C LEU A 66 -13.65 18.31 1.34
N TYR A 67 -12.41 18.01 0.93
CA TYR A 67 -11.38 19.03 0.72
C TYR A 67 -11.77 20.02 -0.39
N LYS A 68 -12.26 19.52 -1.55
CA LYS A 68 -12.76 20.38 -2.63
C LYS A 68 -14.00 21.17 -2.25
N ALA A 69 -14.92 20.57 -1.49
CA ALA A 69 -16.11 21.25 -0.98
C ALA A 69 -15.72 22.39 -0.04
N ARG A 70 -14.72 22.18 0.83
CA ARG A 70 -14.20 23.21 1.72
C ARG A 70 -13.47 24.33 0.99
N GLN A 71 -12.71 24.04 -0.07
CA GLN A 71 -12.11 25.09 -0.93
C GLN A 71 -13.18 25.97 -1.58
N ARG A 72 -14.26 25.39 -2.11
CA ARG A 72 -15.35 26.16 -2.73
C ARG A 72 -16.05 27.09 -1.75
N TYR A 73 -16.16 26.71 -0.48
CA TYR A 73 -16.68 27.59 0.57
C TYR A 73 -15.72 28.74 0.92
N ASN A 74 -14.42 28.57 0.71
CA ASN A 74 -13.40 29.53 1.10
C ASN A 74 -13.03 30.53 -0.03
N GLU A 75 -13.29 30.19 -1.30
CA GLU A 75 -13.10 31.07 -2.47
C GLU A 75 -14.28 32.04 -2.71
N GLY A 76 -15.33 31.98 -1.88
CA GLY A 76 -16.55 32.79 -2.02
C GLY A 76 -16.71 33.95 -1.03
N TYR A 77 -15.64 34.38 -0.35
CA TYR A 77 -15.64 35.50 0.61
C TYR A 77 -14.71 36.62 0.17
#